data_AF-A0A0E0MJ15-F1
#
_entry.id   AF-A0A0E0MJ15-F1
#
_cell.length_a   1.000
_cell.length_b   1.000
_cell.length_c   1.000
_cell.angle_alpha   90.00
_cell.angle_beta   90.00
_cell.angle_gamma   90.00
#
_symmetry.space_group_name_H-M   'P 1'
#
loop_
_entity.id
_entity.type
_entity.pdbx_description
1 polymer ?
#
loop_
_entity_poly.entity_id
_entity_poly.type
_entity_poly.pdbx_seq_one_letter_code
_entity_poly.pdbx_strand_id
1 'polypeptide(L)'
;MHSAVLLMVAAMVAAVLKVAAAVGVAGVFGMPLSDGTSIGLLLNTKGIIELVILNIARNKGIMSDQSFTVLVFVSALITAMVSPFLGMVVKPARRLAFYKRRTVAWAHPESELRVLACVHVPRDVPPLLTLLDVVTPSSRSPVGVHALHLIEFVGRSSALLLINASAPSSSSYDASVHGRSHTEMQFKHISHAFVAYEEQAVGVSARTMAAVSPYASMHEDITSAAENQHSALILLPFHKHRSVDGGLEVSHPAIQSLNCSVQSFSPCTVGILVDRGLAAVPGGGYRVVALFFGGSDDREVAALATRMVRNPTIDLTLLRFVHVERDWINRVFIDLESLILYMYNRGLRAG
;
A
#
# COMPACT_ATOMS: atom_id res chain seq x y z
N MET A 1 -15.19 -50.35 -20.62
CA MET A 1 -13.94 -49.57 -20.49
C MET A 1 -13.78 -48.51 -21.57
N HIS A 2 -13.96 -48.84 -22.86
CA HIS A 2 -13.81 -47.86 -23.95
C HIS A 2 -14.70 -46.61 -23.83
N SER A 3 -15.97 -46.75 -23.41
CA SER A 3 -16.90 -45.61 -23.24
C SER A 3 -16.48 -44.65 -22.12
N ALA A 4 -16.00 -45.17 -20.99
CA ALA A 4 -15.50 -44.36 -19.88
C ALA A 4 -14.23 -43.57 -20.26
N VAL A 5 -13.32 -44.22 -20.98
CA VAL A 5 -12.09 -43.57 -21.50
C VAL A 5 -12.46 -42.46 -22.49
N LEU A 6 -13.41 -42.71 -23.39
CA LEU A 6 -13.86 -41.70 -24.35
C LEU A 6 -14.49 -40.47 -23.66
N LEU A 7 -15.30 -40.67 -22.63
CA LEU A 7 -15.88 -39.57 -21.83
C LEU A 7 -14.81 -38.78 -21.08
N MET A 8 -13.82 -39.45 -20.50
CA MET A 8 -12.66 -38.80 -19.86
C MET A 8 -11.90 -37.92 -20.85
N VAL A 9 -11.55 -38.47 -22.02
CA VAL A 9 -10.82 -37.74 -23.06
C VAL A 9 -11.66 -36.55 -23.55
N ALA A 10 -12.95 -36.75 -23.81
CA ALA A 10 -13.84 -35.67 -24.25
C ALA A 10 -13.93 -34.52 -23.22
N ALA A 11 -14.04 -34.85 -21.93
CA ALA A 11 -14.09 -33.85 -20.86
C ALA A 11 -12.78 -33.06 -20.75
N MET A 12 -11.62 -33.74 -20.87
CA MET A 12 -10.31 -33.08 -20.86
C MET A 12 -10.11 -32.18 -22.07
N VAL A 13 -10.49 -32.65 -23.27
CA VAL A 13 -10.42 -31.85 -24.50
C VAL A 13 -11.30 -30.60 -24.38
N ALA A 14 -12.53 -30.74 -23.87
CA ALA A 14 -13.42 -29.60 -23.65
C ALA A 14 -12.82 -28.58 -22.65
N ALA A 15 -12.16 -29.04 -21.59
CA ALA A 15 -11.51 -28.17 -20.61
C ALA A 15 -10.37 -27.36 -21.24
N VAL A 16 -9.53 -28.00 -22.06
CA VAL A 16 -8.43 -27.35 -22.79
C VAL A 16 -8.94 -26.34 -23.81
N LEU A 17 -10.00 -26.69 -24.55
CA LEU A 17 -10.62 -25.81 -25.55
C LEU A 17 -11.17 -24.52 -24.92
N LYS A 18 -11.79 -24.60 -23.74
CA LYS A 18 -12.27 -23.42 -23.01
C LYS A 18 -11.12 -22.47 -22.66
N VAL A 19 -10.00 -23.02 -22.19
CA VAL A 19 -8.81 -22.22 -21.86
C VAL A 19 -8.23 -21.59 -23.10
N ALA A 20 -8.04 -22.36 -24.18
CA ALA A 20 -7.52 -21.86 -25.44
C ALA A 20 -8.41 -20.76 -26.04
N ALA A 21 -9.74 -20.90 -25.96
CA ALA A 21 -10.68 -19.89 -26.43
C ALA A 21 -10.57 -18.58 -25.62
N ALA A 22 -10.52 -18.66 -24.28
CA ALA A 22 -10.36 -17.48 -23.44
C ALA A 22 -9.04 -16.73 -23.69
N VAL A 23 -7.95 -17.48 -23.90
CA VAL A 23 -6.64 -16.92 -24.27
C VAL A 23 -6.67 -16.28 -25.65
N GLY A 24 -7.32 -16.92 -26.63
CA GLY A 24 -7.51 -16.37 -27.97
C GLY A 24 -8.26 -15.03 -27.94
N VAL A 25 -9.36 -14.97 -27.17
CA VAL A 25 -10.11 -13.72 -26.96
C VAL A 25 -9.22 -12.66 -26.32
N ALA A 26 -8.50 -12.97 -25.24
CA ALA A 26 -7.60 -12.03 -24.61
C ALA A 26 -6.55 -11.47 -25.59
N GLY A 27 -5.98 -12.31 -26.46
CA GLY A 27 -5.04 -11.91 -27.50
C GLY A 27 -5.65 -10.95 -28.53
N VAL A 28 -6.87 -11.21 -29.00
CA VAL A 28 -7.57 -10.37 -29.99
C VAL A 28 -7.92 -8.98 -29.42
N PHE A 29 -8.28 -8.91 -28.13
CA PHE A 29 -8.66 -7.66 -27.46
C PHE A 29 -7.48 -6.93 -26.79
N GLY A 30 -6.24 -7.40 -26.98
CA GLY A 30 -5.05 -6.77 -26.40
C GLY A 30 -4.94 -6.87 -24.88
N MET A 31 -5.63 -7.85 -24.27
CA MET A 31 -5.53 -8.14 -22.84
C MET A 31 -4.32 -9.06 -22.57
N PRO A 32 -3.73 -9.02 -21.36
CA PRO A 32 -2.66 -9.94 -21.00
C PRO A 32 -3.10 -11.40 -21.15
N LEU A 33 -2.26 -12.23 -21.79
CA LEU A 33 -2.57 -13.66 -21.96
C LEU A 33 -2.75 -14.38 -20.63
N SER A 34 -2.11 -13.89 -19.55
CA SER A 34 -2.31 -14.38 -18.17
C SER A 34 -3.77 -14.25 -17.72
N ASP A 35 -4.42 -13.15 -18.07
CA ASP A 35 -5.79 -12.86 -17.65
C ASP A 35 -6.76 -13.75 -18.43
N GLY A 36 -6.48 -13.98 -19.72
CA GLY A 36 -7.15 -14.98 -20.54
C GLY A 36 -7.01 -16.40 -19.99
N THR A 37 -5.80 -16.79 -19.56
CA THR A 37 -5.59 -18.11 -18.93
C THR A 37 -6.34 -18.24 -17.60
N SER A 38 -6.39 -17.19 -16.78
CA SER A 38 -7.13 -17.18 -15.51
C SER A 38 -8.63 -17.32 -15.73
N ILE A 39 -9.21 -16.55 -16.65
CA ILE A 39 -10.63 -16.66 -17.01
C ILE A 39 -10.92 -18.06 -17.57
N GLY A 40 -10.07 -18.58 -18.45
CA GLY A 40 -10.19 -19.92 -19.00
C GLY A 40 -10.19 -21.03 -17.96
N LEU A 41 -9.31 -20.93 -16.95
CA LEU A 41 -9.26 -21.87 -15.82
C LEU A 41 -10.52 -21.77 -14.94
N LEU A 42 -11.01 -20.55 -14.67
CA LEU A 42 -12.25 -20.34 -13.92
C LEU A 42 -13.49 -20.90 -14.63
N LEU A 43 -13.53 -20.93 -15.97
CA LEU A 43 -14.63 -21.57 -16.73
C LEU A 43 -14.71 -23.09 -16.58
N ASN A 44 -13.72 -23.70 -15.94
CA ASN A 44 -13.69 -25.11 -15.60
C ASN A 44 -14.14 -25.39 -14.16
N THR A 45 -14.38 -24.37 -13.33
CA THR A 45 -14.99 -24.58 -12.01
C THR A 45 -16.46 -24.91 -12.17
N LYS A 46 -16.83 -26.14 -11.82
CA LYS A 46 -18.21 -26.60 -11.86
C LYS A 46 -18.77 -26.70 -10.44
N GLY A 47 -20.06 -26.37 -10.32
CA GLY A 47 -20.77 -26.32 -9.05
C GLY A 47 -21.97 -27.27 -9.01
N ILE A 48 -22.85 -27.03 -8.03
CA ILE A 48 -24.04 -27.86 -7.77
C ILE A 48 -24.94 -27.98 -9.01
N ILE A 49 -25.04 -26.93 -9.83
CA ILE A 49 -25.87 -26.90 -11.03
C ILE A 49 -25.48 -28.02 -12.02
N GLU A 50 -24.20 -28.31 -12.19
CA GLU A 50 -23.77 -29.39 -13.09
C GLU A 50 -24.20 -30.75 -12.57
N LEU A 51 -24.06 -31.00 -11.27
CA LEU A 51 -24.50 -32.24 -10.64
C LEU A 51 -26.01 -32.44 -10.79
N VAL A 52 -26.79 -31.37 -10.65
CA VAL A 52 -28.25 -31.42 -10.87
C VAL A 52 -28.57 -31.82 -12.32
N ILE A 53 -27.88 -31.24 -13.31
CA ILE A 53 -28.09 -31.57 -14.73
C ILE A 53 -27.71 -33.03 -15.01
N LEU A 54 -26.56 -33.49 -14.51
CA LEU A 54 -26.12 -34.88 -14.65
C LEU A 54 -27.09 -35.86 -13.99
N ASN A 55 -27.65 -35.49 -12.84
CA ASN A 55 -28.63 -36.30 -12.12
C ASN A 55 -29.96 -36.41 -12.89
N ILE A 56 -30.44 -35.30 -13.49
CA ILE A 56 -31.62 -35.31 -14.37
C ILE A 56 -31.37 -36.20 -15.60
N ALA A 57 -30.18 -36.11 -16.21
CA ALA A 57 -29.83 -36.92 -17.38
C ALA A 57 -29.80 -38.44 -17.05
N ARG A 58 -29.28 -38.80 -15.87
CA ARG A 58 -29.33 -40.18 -15.35
C ARG A 58 -30.77 -40.65 -15.12
N ASN A 59 -31.60 -39.83 -14.46
CA ASN A 59 -32.99 -40.18 -14.16
C ASN A 59 -33.85 -40.35 -15.43
N LYS A 60 -33.52 -39.66 -16.52
CA LYS A 60 -34.16 -39.82 -17.83
C LYS A 60 -33.64 -41.02 -18.64
N GLY A 61 -32.71 -41.81 -18.09
CA GLY A 61 -32.12 -42.97 -18.78
C GLY A 61 -31.21 -42.60 -19.96
N ILE A 62 -30.79 -41.34 -20.08
CA ILE A 62 -29.92 -40.87 -21.17
C ILE A 62 -28.47 -41.33 -20.94
N MET A 63 -28.09 -41.51 -19.68
CA MET A 63 -26.74 -41.90 -19.27
C MET A 63 -26.78 -43.13 -18.36
N SER A 64 -25.85 -44.06 -18.59
CA SER A 64 -25.66 -45.20 -17.70
C SER A 64 -25.03 -44.78 -16.37
N ASP A 65 -25.29 -45.54 -15.32
CA ASP A 65 -24.71 -45.33 -13.98
C ASP A 65 -23.18 -45.23 -13.99
N GLN A 66 -22.53 -46.03 -14.84
CA GLN A 66 -21.08 -45.97 -15.03
C GLN A 66 -20.63 -44.64 -15.64
N SER A 67 -21.36 -44.12 -16.63
CA SER A 67 -21.02 -42.86 -17.31
C SER A 67 -21.25 -41.66 -16.39
N PHE A 68 -22.31 -41.70 -15.58
CA PHE A 68 -22.60 -40.70 -14.56
C PHE A 68 -21.45 -40.58 -13.54
N THR A 69 -21.04 -41.70 -12.96
CA THR A 69 -19.95 -41.71 -11.97
C THR A 69 -18.63 -41.21 -12.55
N VAL A 70 -18.30 -41.61 -13.78
CA VAL A 70 -17.08 -41.15 -14.46
C VAL A 70 -17.12 -39.64 -14.72
N LEU A 71 -18.23 -39.09 -15.21
CA LEU A 71 -18.36 -37.65 -15.48
C LEU A 71 -18.28 -36.81 -14.21
N VAL A 72 -18.94 -37.24 -13.13
CA VAL A 72 -18.87 -36.55 -11.82
C VAL A 72 -17.44 -36.56 -11.29
N PHE A 73 -16.76 -37.71 -11.33
CA PHE A 73 -15.39 -37.84 -10.84
C PHE A 73 -14.42 -36.95 -11.63
N VAL A 74 -14.50 -36.97 -12.96
CA VAL A 74 -13.64 -36.15 -13.83
C VAL A 74 -13.92 -34.66 -13.66
N SER A 75 -15.19 -34.27 -13.53
CA SER A 75 -15.56 -32.88 -13.23
C SER A 75 -14.98 -32.39 -11.90
N ALA A 76 -15.09 -33.21 -10.85
CA ALA A 76 -14.52 -32.90 -9.55
C ALA A 76 -12.99 -32.77 -9.62
N LEU A 77 -12.32 -33.68 -10.34
CA LEU A 77 -10.86 -33.65 -10.51
C LEU A 77 -10.41 -32.39 -11.26
N ILE A 78 -11.06 -32.04 -12.36
CA ILE A 78 -10.76 -30.83 -13.13
C ILE A 78 -10.94 -29.60 -12.24
N THR A 79 -12.06 -29.51 -11.51
CA THR A 79 -12.35 -28.39 -10.60
C THR A 79 -11.32 -28.27 -9.49
N ALA A 80 -10.90 -29.39 -8.89
CA ALA A 80 -9.87 -29.40 -7.85
C ALA A 80 -8.50 -28.92 -8.38
N MET A 81 -8.18 -29.21 -9.64
CA MET A 81 -6.95 -28.74 -10.28
C MET A 81 -6.98 -27.24 -10.63
N VAL A 82 -8.15 -26.60 -10.76
CA VAL A 82 -8.22 -25.16 -11.09
C VAL A 82 -7.50 -24.32 -10.05
N SER A 83 -7.69 -24.56 -8.75
CA SER A 83 -7.07 -23.77 -7.67
C SER A 83 -5.54 -23.73 -7.71
N PRO A 84 -4.80 -24.87 -7.78
CA PRO A 84 -3.34 -24.83 -7.87
C PRO A 84 -2.85 -24.21 -9.18
N PHE A 85 -3.50 -24.49 -10.32
CA PHE A 85 -3.12 -23.87 -11.59
C PHE A 85 -3.34 -22.36 -11.58
N LEU A 86 -4.44 -21.89 -10.98
CA LEU A 86 -4.72 -20.48 -10.82
C LEU A 86 -3.68 -19.82 -9.92
N GLY A 87 -3.23 -20.48 -8.85
CA GLY A 87 -2.13 -19.99 -8.00
C GLY A 87 -0.77 -19.91 -8.72
N MET A 88 -0.54 -20.73 -9.74
CA MET A 88 0.67 -20.65 -10.58
C MET A 88 0.58 -19.54 -11.64
N VAL A 89 -0.59 -19.35 -12.24
CA VAL A 89 -0.84 -18.37 -13.31
C VAL A 89 -1.01 -16.95 -12.74
N VAL A 90 -1.80 -16.83 -11.69
CA VAL A 90 -2.04 -15.58 -10.98
C VAL A 90 -0.92 -15.41 -9.97
N LYS A 91 0.03 -14.50 -10.26
CA LYS A 91 0.92 -13.98 -9.22
C LYS A 91 0.02 -13.33 -8.15
N PRO A 92 0.07 -13.77 -6.88
CA PRO A 92 -0.92 -13.43 -5.87
C PRO A 92 -0.96 -11.91 -5.68
N ALA A 93 -2.09 -11.29 -6.04
CA ALA A 93 -2.51 -9.89 -5.83
C ALA A 93 -1.57 -8.72 -6.23
N ARG A 94 -0.26 -8.94 -6.35
CA ARG A 94 0.81 -7.94 -6.48
C ARG A 94 0.80 -7.16 -7.79
N ARG A 95 -0.09 -7.43 -8.76
CA ARG A 95 -0.10 -6.77 -10.08
C ARG A 95 -1.29 -5.88 -10.39
N LEU A 96 -2.42 -6.01 -9.71
CA LEU A 96 -3.56 -5.11 -9.92
C LEU A 96 -3.35 -3.74 -9.23
N ALA A 97 -2.50 -3.66 -8.20
CA ALA A 97 -2.10 -2.40 -7.56
C ALA A 97 -1.27 -1.48 -8.48
N PHE A 98 -0.44 -2.04 -9.36
CA PHE A 98 0.40 -1.27 -10.28
C PHE A 98 -0.40 -0.45 -11.31
N TYR A 99 -1.65 -0.85 -11.63
CA TYR A 99 -2.48 -0.16 -12.60
C TYR A 99 -3.18 1.09 -12.05
N LYS A 100 -3.14 1.31 -10.73
CA LYS A 100 -3.69 2.52 -10.10
C LYS A 100 -2.69 3.05 -9.08
N ARG A 101 -1.51 3.49 -9.54
CA ARG A 101 -0.58 4.29 -8.72
C ARG A 101 -1.36 5.48 -8.16
N ARG A 102 -1.72 5.42 -6.87
CA ARG A 102 -2.33 6.53 -6.14
C ARG A 102 -1.18 7.34 -5.58
N THR A 103 -0.75 8.35 -6.32
CA THR A 103 0.32 9.23 -5.88
C THR A 103 -0.25 10.54 -5.36
N VAL A 104 0.56 11.35 -4.68
CA VAL A 104 0.16 12.67 -4.17
C VAL A 104 -0.22 13.58 -5.33
N ALA A 105 0.50 13.53 -6.45
CA ALA A 105 0.22 14.35 -7.63
C ALA A 105 -1.05 13.95 -8.38
N TRP A 106 -1.47 12.69 -8.28
CA TRP A 106 -2.70 12.19 -8.90
C TRP A 106 -3.96 12.43 -8.07
N ALA A 107 -3.82 12.67 -6.77
CA ALA A 107 -4.93 13.04 -5.91
C ALA A 107 -5.36 14.50 -6.20
N HIS A 108 -6.66 14.77 -6.20
CA HIS A 108 -7.13 16.15 -6.28
C HIS A 108 -6.61 16.92 -5.06
N PRO A 109 -6.16 18.18 -5.17
CA PRO A 109 -5.66 18.95 -4.02
C PRO A 109 -6.66 19.09 -2.87
N GLU A 110 -7.96 18.96 -3.16
CA GLU A 110 -9.07 18.98 -2.20
C GLU A 110 -9.54 17.58 -1.76
N SER A 111 -9.03 16.50 -2.38
CA SER A 111 -9.36 15.16 -1.92
C SER A 111 -8.56 14.82 -0.66
N GLU A 112 -9.11 13.93 0.16
CA GLU A 112 -8.45 13.37 1.33
C GLU A 112 -7.05 12.84 0.99
N LEU A 113 -6.01 13.36 1.66
CA LEU A 113 -4.66 12.82 1.57
C LEU A 113 -4.51 11.70 2.59
N ARG A 114 -4.42 10.46 2.11
CA ARG A 114 -4.19 9.29 2.97
C ARG A 114 -2.70 9.00 3.12
N VAL A 115 -2.22 9.06 4.36
CA VAL A 115 -0.82 8.88 4.72
C VAL A 115 -0.66 7.63 5.59
N LEU A 116 0.24 6.72 5.21
CA LEU A 116 0.71 5.65 6.07
C LEU A 116 1.99 6.13 6.76
N ALA A 117 1.93 6.42 8.06
CA ALA A 117 3.05 6.87 8.85
C ALA A 117 3.69 5.67 9.57
N CYS A 118 4.87 5.25 9.13
CA CYS A 118 5.60 4.15 9.76
C CYS A 118 6.36 4.66 10.99
N VAL A 119 6.26 3.94 12.10
CA VAL A 119 6.85 4.31 13.38
C VAL A 119 7.58 3.09 13.94
N HIS A 120 8.87 3.19 14.23
CA HIS A 120 9.63 2.13 14.91
C HIS A 120 9.66 2.35 16.42
N VAL A 121 9.75 3.61 16.85
CA VAL A 121 9.78 4.00 18.26
C VAL A 121 8.97 5.28 18.48
N PRO A 122 8.49 5.56 19.71
CA PRO A 122 7.70 6.76 19.96
C PRO A 122 8.39 8.08 19.62
N ARG A 123 9.73 8.10 19.59
CA ARG A 123 10.51 9.28 19.17
C ARG A 123 10.29 9.66 17.70
N ASP A 124 9.83 8.74 16.85
CA ASP A 124 9.56 9.05 15.43
C ASP A 124 8.27 9.88 15.27
N VAL A 125 7.39 9.91 16.29
CA VAL A 125 6.06 10.51 16.20
C VAL A 125 6.09 12.04 16.09
N PRO A 126 6.78 12.82 16.94
CA PRO A 126 6.76 14.27 16.85
C PRO A 126 7.14 14.86 15.48
N PRO A 127 8.22 14.41 14.79
CA PRO A 127 8.54 14.96 13.47
C PRO A 127 7.52 14.53 12.40
N LEU A 128 6.89 13.36 12.53
CA LEU A 128 5.79 12.94 11.64
C LEU A 128 4.57 13.86 11.80
N LEU A 129 4.14 14.12 13.04
CA LEU A 129 3.03 15.04 13.33
C LEU A 129 3.34 16.45 12.84
N THR A 130 4.58 16.93 13.06
CA THR A 130 5.02 18.24 12.56
C THR A 130 4.91 18.33 11.04
N LEU A 131 5.32 17.30 10.30
CA LEU A 131 5.19 17.28 8.84
C LEU A 131 3.72 17.25 8.41
N LEU A 132 2.88 16.48 9.10
CA LEU A 132 1.43 16.43 8.84
C LEU A 132 0.77 17.79 9.07
N ASP A 133 1.19 18.54 10.09
CA ASP A 133 0.74 19.91 10.33
C ASP A 133 1.15 20.88 9.24
N VAL A 134 2.38 20.75 8.72
CA VAL A 134 2.87 21.58 7.61
C VAL A 134 2.04 21.32 6.34
N VAL A 135 1.50 20.10 6.13
CA VAL A 135 0.58 19.81 5.01
C VAL A 135 -0.74 20.57 5.10
N THR A 136 -1.05 21.17 6.26
CA THR A 136 -2.21 22.06 6.48
C THR A 136 -3.55 21.33 6.32
N PRO A 137 -3.85 20.36 7.20
CA PRO A 137 -5.14 19.67 7.19
C PRO A 137 -6.30 20.65 7.39
N SER A 138 -7.41 20.39 6.72
CA SER A 138 -8.64 21.17 6.84
C SER A 138 -9.86 20.37 6.39
N SER A 139 -11.07 20.82 6.69
CA SER A 139 -12.29 20.15 6.21
C SER A 139 -12.42 20.09 4.68
N ARG A 140 -11.74 21.00 3.95
CA ARG A 140 -11.72 21.02 2.47
C ARG A 140 -10.61 20.15 1.89
N SER A 141 -9.52 19.96 2.63
CA SER A 141 -8.40 19.10 2.26
C SER A 141 -8.05 18.23 3.47
N PRO A 142 -8.85 17.17 3.73
CA PRO A 142 -8.64 16.32 4.90
C PRO A 142 -7.36 15.50 4.79
N VAL A 143 -6.80 15.12 5.93
CA VAL A 143 -5.64 14.22 6.02
C VAL A 143 -6.02 13.01 6.86
N GLY A 144 -6.02 11.83 6.23
CA GLY A 144 -6.24 10.55 6.90
C GLY A 144 -4.91 9.87 7.21
N VAL A 145 -4.59 9.69 8.48
CA VAL A 145 -3.32 9.14 8.94
C VAL A 145 -3.51 7.73 9.50
N HIS A 146 -2.81 6.78 8.90
CA HIS A 146 -2.67 5.43 9.45
C HIS A 146 -1.26 5.30 10.02
N ALA A 147 -1.15 5.38 11.35
CA ALA A 147 0.11 5.15 12.05
C ALA A 147 0.36 3.64 12.17
N LEU A 148 1.40 3.15 11.52
CA LEU A 148 1.81 1.75 11.56
C LEU A 148 3.02 1.59 12.48
N HIS A 149 2.79 1.08 13.69
CA HIS A 149 3.84 0.72 14.63
C HIS A 149 4.51 -0.58 14.17
N LEU A 150 5.75 -0.46 13.72
CA LEU A 150 6.57 -1.54 13.18
C LEU A 150 7.39 -2.18 14.30
N ILE A 151 7.02 -3.40 14.66
CA ILE A 151 7.64 -4.17 15.72
C ILE A 151 8.47 -5.29 15.10
N GLU A 152 9.77 -5.30 15.36
CA GLU A 152 10.64 -6.38 14.88
C GLU A 152 10.26 -7.72 15.54
N PHE A 153 10.04 -8.74 14.72
CA PHE A 153 9.93 -10.12 15.19
C PHE A 153 11.29 -10.79 15.28
N VAL A 154 11.75 -11.06 16.51
CA VAL A 154 12.96 -11.86 16.79
C VAL A 154 12.58 -13.14 17.55
N GLY A 155 12.01 -14.14 16.86
CA GLY A 155 11.84 -15.50 17.41
C GLY A 155 10.79 -15.71 18.53
N ARG A 156 10.66 -16.97 18.96
CA ARG A 156 9.46 -17.77 19.38
C ARG A 156 8.32 -17.20 20.27
N SER A 157 8.30 -15.95 20.76
CA SER A 157 7.26 -15.48 21.71
C SER A 157 6.41 -14.29 21.29
N SER A 158 6.62 -13.69 20.10
CA SER A 158 6.03 -12.38 19.80
C SER A 158 4.67 -12.40 19.07
N ALA A 159 4.25 -13.52 18.49
CA ALA A 159 2.96 -13.62 17.77
C ALA A 159 1.73 -13.77 18.71
N LEU A 160 1.92 -14.26 19.94
CA LEU A 160 0.87 -14.33 20.97
C LEU A 160 0.58 -12.97 21.64
N LEU A 161 1.31 -11.91 21.29
CA LEU A 161 1.18 -10.59 21.90
C LEU A 161 -0.07 -9.83 21.48
N LEU A 162 -0.65 -10.12 20.30
CA LEU A 162 -1.75 -9.32 19.75
C LEU A 162 -3.15 -9.88 20.00
N ILE A 163 -3.30 -11.19 20.26
CA ILE A 163 -4.64 -11.78 20.48
C ILE A 163 -5.28 -11.22 21.77
N ASN A 164 -4.47 -10.76 22.72
CA ASN A 164 -4.94 -10.23 24.00
C ASN A 164 -4.93 -8.69 24.12
N ALA A 165 -4.36 -7.95 23.17
CA ALA A 165 -4.29 -6.48 23.25
C ALA A 165 -5.60 -5.79 22.84
N SER A 166 -6.44 -6.49 22.08
CA SER A 166 -7.80 -6.07 21.71
C SER A 166 -8.89 -6.58 22.66
N ALA A 167 -8.53 -7.31 23.72
CA ALA A 167 -9.46 -7.83 24.72
C ALA A 167 -9.53 -6.89 25.95
N PRO A 168 -10.72 -6.58 26.49
CA PRO A 168 -10.84 -5.87 27.76
C PRO A 168 -10.24 -6.74 28.87
N SER A 169 -9.39 -6.13 29.69
CA SER A 169 -8.56 -6.80 30.69
C SER A 169 -9.36 -7.61 31.71
N SER A 170 -9.21 -8.94 31.71
CA SER A 170 -9.46 -9.78 32.87
C SER A 170 -8.27 -10.71 33.13
N SER A 171 -7.65 -10.48 34.29
CA SER A 171 -6.69 -11.28 35.06
C SER A 171 -6.13 -12.59 34.48
N SER A 172 -4.80 -12.71 34.40
CA SER A 172 -4.00 -13.67 35.21
C SER A 172 -2.50 -13.63 34.84
N TYR A 173 -1.69 -13.78 35.88
CA TYR A 173 -0.23 -13.87 35.88
C TYR A 173 0.24 -15.14 35.15
N ASP A 174 1.20 -15.03 34.21
CA ASP A 174 2.41 -15.86 34.24
C ASP A 174 3.54 -15.42 33.26
N ALA A 175 4.76 -15.66 33.72
CA ALA A 175 6.10 -15.44 33.17
C ALA A 175 6.31 -15.04 31.67
N SER A 176 6.52 -13.73 31.42
CA SER A 176 7.45 -13.15 30.41
C SER A 176 7.37 -11.60 30.43
N VAL A 177 7.62 -10.98 31.59
CA VAL A 177 7.04 -9.67 31.95
C VAL A 177 7.77 -8.42 31.38
N HIS A 178 9.07 -8.47 31.06
CA HIS A 178 9.82 -7.23 30.75
C HIS A 178 9.70 -6.73 29.29
N GLY A 179 9.64 -7.63 28.30
CA GLY A 179 9.43 -7.24 26.90
C GLY A 179 7.97 -6.94 26.55
N ARG A 180 7.04 -7.60 27.27
CA ARG A 180 5.59 -7.46 27.08
C ARG A 180 5.08 -6.07 27.44
N SER A 181 5.58 -5.47 28.53
CA SER A 181 5.14 -4.13 28.92
C SER A 181 5.73 -3.05 28.04
N HIS A 182 6.99 -3.17 27.58
CA HIS A 182 7.66 -2.10 26.85
C HIS A 182 7.04 -1.84 25.48
N THR A 183 6.83 -2.88 24.66
CA THR A 183 6.19 -2.72 23.34
C THR A 183 4.73 -2.27 23.46
N GLU A 184 4.01 -2.75 24.47
CA GLU A 184 2.64 -2.30 24.76
C GLU A 184 2.61 -0.83 25.20
N MET A 185 3.54 -0.41 26.06
CA MET A 185 3.70 0.99 26.49
C MET A 185 4.07 1.89 25.29
N GLN A 186 4.97 1.45 24.42
CA GLN A 186 5.31 2.20 23.20
C GLN A 186 4.10 2.32 22.27
N PHE A 187 3.37 1.23 22.03
CA PHE A 187 2.15 1.26 21.21
C PHE A 187 1.10 2.19 21.81
N LYS A 188 0.85 2.12 23.13
CA LYS A 188 -0.07 3.03 23.84
C LYS A 188 0.37 4.48 23.71
N HIS A 189 1.66 4.76 23.84
CA HIS A 189 2.19 6.11 23.73
C HIS A 189 2.04 6.66 22.30
N ILE A 190 2.36 5.86 21.28
CA ILE A 190 2.17 6.20 19.87
C ILE A 190 0.68 6.43 19.58
N SER A 191 -0.18 5.49 19.97
CA SER A 191 -1.62 5.59 19.76
C SER A 191 -2.20 6.83 20.42
N HIS A 192 -1.80 7.13 21.66
CA HIS A 192 -2.26 8.31 22.38
C HIS A 192 -1.82 9.60 21.67
N ALA A 193 -0.61 9.68 21.14
CA ALA A 193 -0.13 10.85 20.42
C ALA A 193 -0.94 11.10 19.13
N PHE A 194 -1.27 10.06 18.36
CA PHE A 194 -2.10 10.21 17.16
C PHE A 194 -3.57 10.51 17.47
N VAL A 195 -4.12 9.96 18.55
CA VAL A 195 -5.48 10.31 19.02
C VAL A 195 -5.53 11.77 19.47
N ALA A 196 -4.57 12.21 20.30
CA ALA A 196 -4.48 13.61 20.71
C ALA A 196 -4.32 14.56 19.51
N TYR A 197 -3.59 14.13 18.48
CA TYR A 197 -3.46 14.88 17.23
C TYR A 197 -4.79 15.02 16.49
N GLU A 198 -5.57 13.95 16.35
CA GLU A 198 -6.91 13.98 15.75
C GLU A 198 -7.88 14.88 16.53
N GLU A 199 -7.83 14.87 17.86
CA GLU A 199 -8.67 15.73 18.70
C GLU A 199 -8.33 17.23 18.56
N GLN A 200 -7.06 17.54 18.31
CA GLN A 200 -6.57 18.92 18.23
C GLN A 200 -6.63 19.51 16.80
N ALA A 201 -6.40 18.69 15.77
CA ALA A 201 -6.24 19.15 14.39
C ALA A 201 -7.53 18.99 13.57
N VAL A 202 -8.07 20.10 13.08
CA VAL A 202 -9.27 20.10 12.24
C VAL A 202 -9.00 19.46 10.89
N GLY A 203 -9.85 18.51 10.48
CA GLY A 203 -9.73 17.84 9.19
C GLY A 203 -8.68 16.72 9.17
N VAL A 204 -8.23 16.28 10.34
CA VAL A 204 -7.43 15.06 10.51
C VAL A 204 -8.33 13.91 10.93
N SER A 205 -8.03 12.70 10.45
CA SER A 205 -8.48 11.46 11.08
C SER A 205 -7.26 10.58 11.31
N ALA A 206 -7.13 9.95 12.48
CA ALA A 206 -5.95 9.19 12.82
C ALA A 206 -6.31 7.79 13.34
N ARG A 207 -5.60 6.78 12.88
CA ARG A 207 -5.74 5.40 13.38
C ARG A 207 -4.38 4.78 13.55
N THR A 208 -4.19 4.08 14.66
CA THR A 208 -2.94 3.38 14.96
C THR A 208 -3.12 1.87 14.83
N MET A 209 -2.19 1.22 14.14
CA MET A 209 -2.12 -0.22 13.93
C MET A 209 -0.72 -0.72 14.27
N ALA A 210 -0.57 -2.01 14.55
CA ALA A 210 0.72 -2.65 14.76
C ALA A 210 0.97 -3.73 13.71
N ALA A 211 2.20 -3.81 13.21
CA ALA A 211 2.68 -4.91 12.39
C ALA A 211 3.91 -5.53 13.05
N VAL A 212 3.94 -6.86 13.12
CA VAL A 212 5.00 -7.63 13.78
C VAL A 212 5.63 -8.54 12.75
N SER A 213 6.87 -8.24 12.36
CA SER A 213 7.59 -9.05 11.37
C SER A 213 9.10 -8.85 11.44
N PRO A 214 9.90 -9.81 10.92
CA PRO A 214 11.33 -9.60 10.74
C PRO A 214 11.59 -8.46 9.75
N TYR A 215 12.64 -7.66 9.96
CA TYR A 215 13.02 -6.58 9.04
C TYR A 215 13.15 -7.04 7.56
N ALA A 216 13.54 -8.30 7.34
CA ALA A 216 13.64 -8.88 6.00
C ALA A 216 12.31 -8.87 5.22
N SER A 217 11.18 -9.11 5.90
CA SER A 217 9.85 -9.17 5.29
C SER A 217 8.95 -8.00 5.65
N MET A 218 9.36 -7.12 6.56
CA MET A 218 8.56 -5.98 7.05
C MET A 218 8.10 -5.02 5.94
N HIS A 219 8.84 -4.93 4.83
CA HIS A 219 8.41 -4.17 3.65
C HIS A 219 7.10 -4.72 3.04
N GLU A 220 6.84 -6.02 3.14
CA GLU A 220 5.59 -6.62 2.65
C GLU A 220 4.39 -6.17 3.49
N ASP A 221 4.56 -6.05 4.81
CA ASP A 221 3.51 -5.53 5.70
C ASP A 221 3.22 -4.06 5.42
N ILE A 222 4.27 -3.24 5.24
CA ILE A 222 4.15 -1.81 4.94
C ILE A 222 3.42 -1.62 3.61
N THR A 223 3.84 -2.34 2.57
CA THR A 223 3.24 -2.22 1.23
C THR A 223 1.81 -2.74 1.21
N SER A 224 1.52 -3.87 1.87
CA SER A 224 0.16 -4.39 2.04
C SER A 224 -0.73 -3.42 2.82
N ALA A 225 -0.25 -2.84 3.92
CA ALA A 225 -0.98 -1.83 4.69
C ALA A 225 -1.28 -0.59 3.85
N ALA A 226 -0.32 -0.12 3.04
CA ALA A 226 -0.51 1.00 2.13
C ALA A 226 -1.59 0.72 1.08
N GLU A 227 -1.59 -0.49 0.49
CA GLU A 227 -2.61 -0.92 -0.48
C GLU A 227 -3.99 -0.99 0.16
N ASN A 228 -4.11 -1.66 1.31
CA ASN A 228 -5.37 -1.88 2.04
C ASN A 228 -6.01 -0.58 2.50
N GLN A 229 -5.21 0.36 3.03
CA GLN A 229 -5.71 1.66 3.47
C GLN A 229 -5.79 2.69 2.34
N HIS A 230 -5.41 2.31 1.13
CA HIS A 230 -5.40 3.17 -0.04
C HIS A 230 -4.56 4.45 0.16
N SER A 231 -3.38 4.28 0.73
CA SER A 231 -2.46 5.38 1.04
C SER A 231 -1.91 5.99 -0.25
N ALA A 232 -1.85 7.31 -0.31
CA ALA A 232 -1.21 8.05 -1.40
C ALA A 232 0.27 8.36 -1.09
N LEU A 233 0.63 8.33 0.19
CA LEU A 233 1.97 8.61 0.71
C LEU A 233 2.32 7.64 1.84
N ILE A 234 3.47 6.99 1.75
CA ILE A 234 4.11 6.26 2.85
C ILE A 234 5.21 7.15 3.43
N LEU A 235 5.18 7.41 4.73
CA LEU A 235 6.23 8.13 5.44
C LEU A 235 7.07 7.15 6.25
N LEU A 236 8.35 7.06 5.93
CA LEU A 236 9.33 6.23 6.62
C LEU A 236 10.27 7.10 7.44
N PRO A 237 10.63 6.69 8.66
CA PRO A 237 11.69 7.36 9.41
C PRO A 237 13.06 7.10 8.75
N PHE A 238 13.98 8.05 8.89
CA PHE A 238 15.36 7.87 8.47
C PHE A 238 16.11 6.92 9.41
N HIS A 239 17.01 6.11 8.87
CA HIS A 239 17.81 5.15 9.63
C HIS A 239 18.79 5.79 10.63
N LYS A 240 19.00 7.12 10.54
CA LYS A 240 19.80 7.89 11.50
C LYS A 240 18.98 8.96 12.19
N HIS A 241 19.35 9.25 13.42
CA HIS A 241 18.76 10.31 14.22
C HIS A 241 19.84 11.20 14.83
N ARG A 242 19.46 12.41 15.22
CA ARG A 242 20.37 13.35 15.87
C ARG A 242 20.61 12.92 17.32
N SER A 243 21.87 12.72 17.69
CA SER A 243 22.33 12.49 19.05
C SER A 243 22.45 13.79 19.84
N VAL A 244 22.58 13.68 21.16
CA VAL A 244 22.75 14.81 22.10
C VAL A 244 23.99 15.64 21.75
N ASP A 245 25.05 14.97 21.28
CA ASP A 245 26.31 15.61 20.86
C ASP A 245 26.21 16.29 19.48
N GLY A 246 25.02 16.30 18.87
CA GLY A 246 24.78 16.87 17.54
C GLY A 246 25.19 15.97 16.37
N GLY A 247 25.83 14.83 16.64
CA GLY A 247 26.13 13.79 15.65
C GLY A 247 24.89 13.04 15.15
N LEU A 248 25.04 12.27 14.07
CA LEU A 248 24.00 11.37 13.57
C LEU A 248 24.29 9.93 14.01
N GLU A 249 23.41 9.34 14.81
CA GLU A 249 23.49 7.96 15.27
C GLU A 249 22.54 7.06 14.49
N VAL A 250 22.98 5.83 14.22
CA VAL A 250 22.17 4.82 13.53
C VAL A 250 21.20 4.21 14.54
N SER A 251 19.89 4.30 14.30
CA SER A 251 18.88 3.72 15.20
C SER A 251 18.90 2.19 15.13
N HIS A 252 18.79 1.64 13.92
CA HIS A 252 18.88 0.21 13.65
C HIS A 252 19.39 0.01 12.22
N PRO A 253 20.44 -0.80 11.99
CA PRO A 253 21.08 -0.91 10.67
C PRO A 253 20.13 -1.46 9.60
N ALA A 254 19.16 -2.30 9.98
CA ALA A 254 18.20 -2.87 9.03
C ALA A 254 17.13 -1.87 8.54
N ILE A 255 17.01 -0.68 9.14
CA ILE A 255 16.06 0.35 8.65
C ILE A 255 16.49 0.86 7.27
N GLN A 256 17.81 0.94 7.01
CA GLN A 256 18.28 1.38 5.69
C GLN A 256 17.87 0.41 4.59
N SER A 257 18.09 -0.89 4.80
CA SER A 257 17.69 -1.92 3.83
C SER A 257 16.16 -2.02 3.72
N LEU A 258 15.43 -1.87 4.82
CA LEU A 258 13.97 -1.78 4.82
C LEU A 258 13.49 -0.61 3.95
N ASN A 259 14.04 0.59 4.13
CA ASN A 259 13.66 1.77 3.35
C ASN A 259 13.94 1.57 1.85
N CYS A 260 15.04 0.91 1.47
CA CYS A 260 15.32 0.55 0.09
C CYS A 260 14.30 -0.46 -0.48
N SER A 261 13.94 -1.48 0.30
CA SER A 261 12.92 -2.45 -0.09
C SER A 261 11.56 -1.78 -0.27
N VAL A 262 11.11 -0.94 0.67
CA VAL A 262 9.83 -0.23 0.54
C VAL A 262 9.82 0.68 -0.70
N GLN A 263 10.89 1.43 -0.98
CA GLN A 263 10.99 2.23 -2.20
C GLN A 263 10.86 1.38 -3.48
N SER A 264 11.44 0.17 -3.47
CA SER A 264 11.42 -0.73 -4.64
C SER A 264 10.05 -1.38 -4.87
N PHE A 265 9.28 -1.60 -3.81
CA PHE A 265 8.03 -2.36 -3.85
C PHE A 265 6.75 -1.53 -3.58
N SER A 266 6.88 -0.25 -3.26
CA SER A 266 5.76 0.60 -2.86
C SER A 266 4.69 0.74 -3.96
N PRO A 267 3.39 0.71 -3.61
CA PRO A 267 2.29 1.00 -4.53
C PRO A 267 2.08 2.51 -4.78
N CYS A 268 2.69 3.38 -3.98
CA CYS A 268 2.50 4.83 -3.99
C CYS A 268 3.78 5.61 -3.63
N THR A 269 3.66 6.93 -3.50
CA THR A 269 4.79 7.82 -3.17
C THR A 269 5.39 7.44 -1.81
N VAL A 270 6.71 7.38 -1.72
CA VAL A 270 7.45 7.11 -0.47
C VAL A 270 8.24 8.36 -0.08
N GLY A 271 7.96 8.89 1.11
CA GLY A 271 8.73 9.97 1.73
C GLY A 271 9.59 9.43 2.86
N ILE A 272 10.87 9.80 2.90
CA ILE A 272 11.78 9.47 4.01
C ILE A 272 11.97 10.72 4.86
N LEU A 273 11.54 10.66 6.11
CA LEU A 273 11.59 11.77 7.05
C LEU A 273 12.94 11.80 7.77
N VAL A 274 13.70 12.87 7.54
CA VAL A 274 14.96 13.15 8.23
C VAL A 274 14.73 14.29 9.21
N ASP A 275 14.56 13.97 10.48
CA ASP A 275 14.49 15.00 11.51
C ASP A 275 15.89 15.50 11.89
N ARG A 276 16.07 16.82 11.86
CA ARG A 276 17.31 17.50 12.30
C ARG A 276 17.08 18.41 13.51
N GLY A 277 15.96 18.22 14.22
CA GLY A 277 15.54 19.06 15.34
C GLY A 277 14.64 20.20 14.86
N LEU A 278 13.67 19.89 14.01
CA LEU A 278 12.64 20.86 13.60
C LEU A 278 11.72 21.10 14.80
N ALA A 279 12.15 21.94 15.74
CA ALA A 279 11.32 22.34 16.87
C ALA A 279 10.23 23.27 16.35
N ALA A 280 8.97 22.89 16.50
CA ALA A 280 7.84 23.80 16.31
C ALA A 280 8.00 24.96 17.29
N VAL A 281 8.34 26.15 16.79
CA VAL A 281 8.31 27.36 17.60
C VAL A 281 6.84 27.79 17.66
N PRO A 282 6.22 27.87 18.85
CA PRO A 282 4.84 28.32 18.97
C PRO A 282 4.68 29.71 18.33
N GLY A 283 3.79 29.83 17.33
CA GLY A 283 3.58 31.08 16.57
C GLY A 283 4.62 31.40 15.51
N GLY A 284 5.65 30.57 15.33
CA GLY A 284 6.62 30.69 14.24
C GLY A 284 6.10 30.04 12.96
N GLY A 285 6.23 30.76 11.85
CA GLY A 285 5.96 30.19 10.52
C GLY A 285 7.00 29.15 10.10
N TYR A 286 6.63 28.27 9.17
CA TYR A 286 7.56 27.30 8.58
C TYR A 286 8.12 27.83 7.27
N ARG A 287 9.45 27.76 7.12
CA ARG A 287 10.09 27.95 5.81
C ARG A 287 10.27 26.59 5.16
N VAL A 288 9.54 26.36 4.07
CA VAL A 288 9.56 25.12 3.32
C VAL A 288 10.27 25.36 2.00
N VAL A 289 11.25 24.51 1.68
CA VAL A 289 11.94 24.56 0.39
C VAL A 289 11.65 23.27 -0.36
N ALA A 290 11.05 23.39 -1.54
CA ALA A 290 10.81 22.29 -2.46
C ALA A 290 11.84 22.37 -3.60
N LEU A 291 12.62 21.30 -3.78
CA LEU A 291 13.59 21.19 -4.87
C LEU A 291 12.93 20.51 -6.07
N PHE A 292 13.10 21.07 -7.27
CA PHE A 292 12.50 20.57 -8.50
C PHE A 292 13.54 20.44 -9.62
N PHE A 293 13.88 19.21 -9.98
CA PHE A 293 14.86 18.88 -11.04
C PHE A 293 14.20 18.50 -12.38
N GLY A 294 12.88 18.26 -12.40
CA GLY A 294 12.09 17.89 -13.58
C GLY A 294 11.64 16.43 -13.65
N GLY A 295 11.94 15.61 -12.64
CA GLY A 295 11.59 14.19 -12.57
C GLY A 295 10.14 13.90 -12.17
N SER A 296 9.77 12.61 -12.15
CA SER A 296 8.46 12.16 -11.64
C SER A 296 8.28 12.49 -10.17
N ASP A 297 9.35 12.31 -9.38
CA ASP A 297 9.30 12.46 -7.92
C ASP A 297 9.18 13.94 -7.55
N ASP A 298 9.78 14.82 -8.34
CA ASP A 298 9.65 16.27 -8.14
C ASP A 298 8.21 16.76 -8.32
N ARG A 299 7.42 16.07 -9.17
CA ARG A 299 5.99 16.37 -9.33
C ARG A 299 5.20 15.97 -8.10
N GLU A 300 5.57 14.88 -7.44
CA GLU A 300 4.99 14.47 -6.15
C GLU A 300 5.32 15.48 -5.05
N VAL A 301 6.57 15.95 -5.00
CA VAL A 301 7.02 17.00 -4.08
C VAL A 301 6.25 18.30 -4.34
N ALA A 302 6.12 18.73 -5.59
CA ALA A 302 5.37 19.93 -5.96
C ALA A 302 3.88 19.81 -5.60
N ALA A 303 3.27 18.64 -5.79
CA ALA A 303 1.89 18.39 -5.41
C ALA A 303 1.69 18.47 -3.88
N LEU A 304 2.60 17.88 -3.10
CA LEU A 304 2.58 17.99 -1.65
C LEU A 304 2.77 19.45 -1.19
N ALA A 305 3.74 20.15 -1.78
CA ALA A 305 4.03 21.55 -1.49
C ALA A 305 2.84 22.47 -1.81
N THR A 306 2.10 22.20 -2.89
CA THR A 306 0.88 22.96 -3.25
C THR A 306 -0.20 22.88 -2.17
N ARG A 307 -0.26 21.78 -1.40
CA ARG A 307 -1.18 21.67 -0.25
C ARG A 307 -0.75 22.58 0.91
N MET A 308 0.56 22.77 1.10
CA MET A 308 1.14 23.58 2.17
C MET A 308 0.90 25.09 1.99
N VAL A 309 0.76 25.59 0.75
CA VAL A 309 0.53 27.02 0.42
C VAL A 309 -0.74 27.59 1.07
N ARG A 310 -1.66 26.74 1.52
CA ARG A 310 -2.91 27.16 2.16
C ARG A 310 -2.72 27.76 3.55
N ASN A 311 -1.58 27.48 4.19
CA ASN A 311 -1.29 28.01 5.50
C ASN A 311 -0.55 29.34 5.38
N PRO A 312 -1.12 30.46 5.87
CA PRO A 312 -0.47 31.76 5.81
C PRO A 312 0.82 31.83 6.65
N THR A 313 1.07 30.86 7.54
CA THR A 313 2.32 30.76 8.30
C THR A 313 3.42 30.00 7.54
N ILE A 314 3.14 29.45 6.36
CA ILE A 314 4.13 28.73 5.56
C ILE A 314 4.69 29.65 4.47
N ASP A 315 6.00 29.83 4.48
CA ASP A 315 6.77 30.47 3.41
C ASP A 315 7.38 29.37 2.53
N LEU A 316 6.76 29.11 1.38
CA LEU A 316 7.17 28.06 0.45
C LEU A 316 8.05 28.63 -0.67
N THR A 317 9.28 28.13 -0.78
CA THR A 317 10.19 28.41 -1.90
C THR A 317 10.33 27.17 -2.78
N LEU A 318 10.00 27.28 -4.08
CA LEU A 318 10.27 26.24 -5.06
C LEU A 318 11.58 26.58 -5.81
N LEU A 319 12.61 25.74 -5.66
CA LEU A 319 13.88 25.87 -6.37
C LEU A 319 13.89 24.94 -7.58
N ARG A 320 13.77 25.52 -8.78
CA ARG A 320 13.85 24.78 -10.03
C ARG A 320 15.28 24.76 -10.56
N PHE A 321 15.81 23.56 -10.75
CA PHE A 321 17.11 23.35 -11.39
C PHE A 321 16.91 23.12 -12.88
N VAL A 322 17.60 23.92 -13.71
CA VAL A 322 17.58 23.78 -15.16
C VAL A 322 18.96 23.33 -15.62
N HIS A 323 19.04 22.16 -16.26
CA HIS A 323 20.27 21.72 -16.90
C HIS A 323 20.44 22.49 -18.21
N VAL A 324 21.43 23.39 -18.27
CA VAL A 324 21.77 24.12 -19.50
C VAL A 324 22.87 23.34 -20.21
N GLU A 325 22.53 22.63 -21.29
CA GLU A 325 23.54 22.14 -22.23
C GLU A 325 24.14 23.34 -22.98
N ARG A 326 25.29 23.82 -22.51
CA ARG A 326 26.20 24.65 -23.31
C ARG A 326 27.59 24.04 -23.21
N ASP A 327 28.13 23.73 -24.38
CA ASP A 327 29.52 23.34 -24.58
C ASP A 327 30.46 24.17 -23.67
N TRP A 328 31.25 23.45 -22.88
CA TRP A 328 32.43 23.86 -22.11
C TRP A 328 32.35 24.30 -20.64
N ILE A 329 31.20 24.55 -19.98
CA ILE A 329 31.21 24.73 -18.51
C ILE A 329 29.89 24.25 -17.87
N ASN A 330 29.95 23.13 -17.13
CA ASN A 330 28.88 22.68 -16.24
C ASN A 330 28.62 23.74 -15.14
N ARG A 331 27.65 24.64 -15.35
CA ARG A 331 27.08 25.49 -14.29
C ARG A 331 25.61 25.17 -14.12
N VAL A 332 25.23 24.79 -12.91
CA VAL A 332 23.83 24.70 -12.48
C VAL A 332 23.33 26.13 -12.27
N PHE A 333 22.34 26.56 -13.06
CA PHE A 333 21.63 27.81 -12.83
C PHE A 333 20.48 27.56 -11.87
N ILE A 334 20.43 28.32 -10.78
CA ILE A 334 19.25 28.43 -9.91
C ILE A 334 18.40 29.54 -10.52
N ASP A 335 17.29 29.16 -11.14
CA ASP A 335 16.33 30.15 -11.63
C ASP A 335 15.49 30.61 -10.43
N LEU A 336 15.76 31.83 -9.95
CA LEU A 336 15.03 32.47 -8.84
C LEU A 336 13.82 33.27 -9.35
N GLU A 337 13.46 33.16 -10.62
CA GLU A 337 12.26 33.77 -11.20
C GLU A 337 11.00 33.01 -10.74
N SER A 338 10.44 33.47 -9.62
CA SER A 338 9.02 33.80 -9.49
C SER A 338 8.03 32.75 -10.03
N LEU A 339 7.87 31.60 -9.36
CA LEU A 339 6.62 30.85 -9.48
C LEU A 339 5.55 31.46 -8.57
N ILE A 340 5.12 32.69 -8.91
CA ILE A 340 3.75 33.10 -8.61
C ILE A 340 2.89 32.16 -9.45
N LEU A 341 2.49 31.02 -8.86
CA LEU A 341 1.54 30.13 -9.48
C LEU A 341 0.22 30.90 -9.52
N TYR A 342 0.01 31.52 -10.67
CA TYR A 342 -1.25 32.01 -11.22
C TYR A 342 -2.34 30.95 -10.99
N MET A 343 -3.01 31.00 -9.85
CA MET A 343 -4.40 30.55 -9.74
C MET A 343 -5.26 31.64 -10.39
N TYR A 344 -5.13 31.81 -11.71
CA TYR A 344 -6.12 32.53 -12.49
C TYR A 344 -7.38 31.68 -12.51
N ASN A 345 -8.21 31.97 -11.52
CA ASN A 345 -9.59 31.56 -11.41
C ASN A 345 -10.34 32.04 -12.68
N ARG A 346 -10.46 31.19 -13.71
CA ARG A 346 -11.54 31.32 -14.69
C ARG A 346 -12.84 30.97 -14.00
N GLY A 347 -13.33 31.92 -13.20
CA GLY A 347 -14.72 31.97 -12.79
C GLY A 347 -15.57 32.38 -13.98
N LEU A 348 -16.50 31.50 -14.36
CA LEU A 348 -17.65 31.80 -15.19
C LEU A 348 -18.39 33.06 -14.71
N ARG A 349 -18.62 34.01 -15.64
CA ARG A 349 -19.84 34.84 -15.78
C ARG A 349 -19.96 35.14 -17.29
N ALA A 350 -20.88 34.53 -18.05
CA ALA A 350 -22.32 34.84 -18.13
C ALA A 350 -22.57 36.34 -18.37
N GLY A 351 -23.00 36.67 -19.59
CA GLY A 351 -23.30 38.01 -20.08
C GLY A 351 -22.97 38.14 -21.54
#